data_AF-C7C220-F1
#
_entry.id   AF-C7C220-F1
#
_cell.length_a   1.000
_cell.length_b   1.000
_cell.length_c   1.000
_cell.angle_alpha   90.00
_cell.angle_beta   90.00
_cell.angle_gamma   90.00
#
_symmetry.space_group_name_H-M   'P 1'
#
loop_
_entity.id
_entity.type
_entity.pdbx_description
1 polymer ?
#
loop_
_entity_poly.entity_id
_entity_poly.type
_entity_poly.pdbx_seq_one_letter_code
_entity_poly.pdbx_strand_id
1 'polypeptide(L)'
;TEFGDMRAAYDALDDATKAEVEDLVTEHSIVFSREQIGFSDYAAGNEERLRPVQHRLVITHPVSGRKSLYLSSHIGGIVGWPVPEARAFIRDLMEHVTQRQFVYTHEWRVNDLVMWDNR
;
A
#
# COMPACT_ATOMS: atom_id res chain seq x y z
N THR A 1 -13.80 -4.01 -10.82
CA THR A 1 -12.50 -3.60 -10.25
C THR A 1 -12.72 -2.35 -9.43
N GLU A 2 -12.06 -2.21 -8.29
CA GLU A 2 -12.14 -0.99 -7.48
C GLU A 2 -10.78 -0.30 -7.43
N PHE A 3 -10.80 1.03 -7.36
CA PHE A 3 -9.62 1.88 -7.32
C PHE A 3 -9.76 2.89 -6.18
N GLY A 4 -8.80 2.91 -5.25
CA GLY A 4 -8.74 3.91 -4.19
C GLY A 4 -7.81 5.08 -4.56
N ASP A 5 -8.26 6.32 -4.43
CA ASP A 5 -7.40 7.49 -4.62
C ASP A 5 -6.54 7.74 -3.36
N MET A 6 -5.32 7.20 -3.38
CA MET A 6 -4.36 7.31 -2.27
C MET A 6 -3.94 8.75 -1.96
N ARG A 7 -4.12 9.67 -2.91
CA ARG A 7 -3.80 11.09 -2.72
C ARG A 7 -4.92 11.76 -1.94
N ALA A 8 -6.19 11.50 -2.31
CA ALA A 8 -7.34 12.01 -1.58
C ALA A 8 -7.37 11.45 -0.14
N ALA A 9 -7.01 10.18 0.03
CA ALA A 9 -6.91 9.57 1.35
C ALA A 9 -5.79 10.20 2.21
N TYR A 10 -4.63 10.54 1.62
CA TYR A 10 -3.57 11.29 2.32
C TYR A 10 -4.05 12.68 2.73
N ASP A 11 -4.70 13.42 1.83
CA ASP A 11 -5.18 14.77 2.11
C ASP A 11 -6.21 14.81 3.27
N ALA A 12 -6.99 13.74 3.42
CA ALA A 12 -8.00 13.58 4.46
C ALA A 12 -7.47 13.16 5.84
N LEU A 13 -6.19 12.79 5.95
CA LEU A 13 -5.55 12.50 7.25
C LEU A 13 -5.47 13.79 8.10
N ASP A 14 -5.54 13.64 9.41
CA ASP A 14 -5.23 14.73 10.34
C ASP A 14 -3.72 15.04 10.35
N ASP A 15 -3.37 16.21 10.88
CA ASP A 15 -1.99 16.71 10.85
C ASP A 15 -1.04 15.84 11.69
N ALA A 16 -1.53 15.23 12.77
CA ALA A 16 -0.74 14.34 13.61
C ALA A 16 -0.35 13.06 12.83
N THR A 17 -1.32 12.45 12.16
CA THR A 17 -1.09 11.26 11.34
C THR A 17 -0.22 11.59 10.14
N LYS A 18 -0.43 12.74 9.48
CA LYS A 18 0.45 13.21 8.39
C LYS A 18 1.90 13.33 8.85
N ALA A 19 2.13 13.90 10.04
CA ALA A 19 3.47 14.01 10.61
C ALA A 19 4.06 12.64 10.96
N GLU A 20 3.25 11.71 11.46
CA GLU A 20 3.68 10.35 11.78
C GLU A 20 4.10 9.55 10.54
N VAL A 21 3.35 9.64 9.43
CA VAL A 21 3.61 8.84 8.23
C VAL A 21 4.72 9.39 7.32
N GLU A 22 5.06 10.68 7.45
CA GLU A 22 5.90 11.43 6.49
C GLU A 22 7.22 10.73 6.15
N ASP A 23 7.92 10.23 7.17
CA ASP A 23 9.26 9.65 7.04
C ASP A 23 9.28 8.12 7.15
N LEU A 24 8.12 7.47 7.27
CA LEU A 24 8.06 6.02 7.45
C LEU A 24 8.55 5.29 6.19
N VAL A 25 9.26 4.20 6.44
CA VAL A 25 9.71 3.25 5.42
C VAL A 25 9.04 1.92 5.67
N THR A 26 8.34 1.41 4.67
CA THR A 26 7.62 0.14 4.70
C THR A 26 8.41 -0.96 3.98
N GLU A 27 8.27 -2.19 4.47
CA GLU A 27 8.87 -3.37 3.86
C GLU A 27 7.81 -4.15 3.06
N HIS A 28 7.96 -4.16 1.74
CA HIS A 28 7.04 -4.80 0.80
C HIS A 28 7.57 -6.18 0.42
N SER A 29 6.75 -7.21 0.62
CA SER A 29 7.07 -8.59 0.27
C SER A 29 5.86 -9.30 -0.34
N ILE A 30 6.06 -9.88 -1.52
CA ILE A 30 5.07 -10.77 -2.12
C ILE A 30 4.85 -12.03 -1.28
N VAL A 31 5.91 -12.50 -0.59
CA VAL A 31 5.84 -13.65 0.31
C VAL A 31 4.86 -13.37 1.44
N PHE A 32 4.99 -12.20 2.08
CA PHE A 32 4.08 -11.78 3.14
C PHE A 32 2.61 -11.80 2.68
N SER A 33 2.29 -11.14 1.57
CA SER A 33 0.91 -11.07 1.09
C SER A 33 0.31 -12.43 0.70
N ARG A 34 1.15 -13.36 0.21
CA ARG A 34 0.72 -14.70 -0.21
C ARG A 34 0.51 -15.63 0.99
N GLU A 35 1.34 -15.53 2.02
CA GLU A 35 1.14 -16.27 3.27
C GLU A 35 -0.19 -15.91 3.93
N GLN A 36 -0.63 -14.65 3.87
CA GLN A 36 -1.93 -14.21 4.41
C GLN A 36 -3.14 -14.94 3.78
N ILE A 37 -2.99 -15.44 2.55
CA ILE A 37 -4.03 -16.18 1.82
C ILE A 37 -3.68 -17.68 1.67
N GLY A 38 -2.76 -18.19 2.50
CA GLY A 38 -2.47 -19.62 2.63
C GLY A 38 -1.47 -20.18 1.61
N PHE A 39 -0.76 -19.33 0.86
CA PHE A 39 0.30 -19.76 -0.06
C PHE A 39 1.67 -19.64 0.60
N SER A 40 2.26 -20.77 0.96
CA SER A 40 3.59 -20.86 1.58
C SER A 40 4.63 -21.61 0.75
N ASP A 41 4.22 -22.23 -0.36
CA ASP A 41 5.12 -23.02 -1.20
C ASP A 41 5.85 -22.13 -2.21
N TYR A 42 7.11 -21.81 -1.91
CA TYR A 42 8.00 -21.09 -2.81
C TYR A 42 9.07 -22.03 -3.35
N ALA A 43 9.34 -21.96 -4.65
CA ALA A 43 10.40 -22.75 -5.26
C ALA A 43 11.77 -22.35 -4.69
N ALA A 44 12.53 -23.34 -4.20
CA ALA A 44 13.90 -23.15 -3.72
C ALA A 44 14.78 -22.42 -4.75
N GLY A 45 15.68 -21.55 -4.30
CA GLY A 45 16.57 -20.77 -5.17
C GLY A 45 15.98 -19.43 -5.65
N ASN A 46 14.83 -19.01 -5.14
CA ASN A 46 14.23 -17.70 -5.44
C ASN A 46 14.39 -16.69 -4.30
N GLU A 47 15.18 -17.00 -3.28
CA GLU A 47 15.29 -16.21 -2.04
C GLU A 47 15.63 -14.76 -2.36
N GLU A 48 16.63 -14.52 -3.23
CA GLU A 48 17.07 -13.17 -3.61
C GLU A 48 15.96 -12.36 -4.32
N ARG A 49 15.21 -13.00 -5.22
CA ARG A 49 14.12 -12.36 -5.97
C ARG A 49 12.90 -12.04 -5.11
N LEU A 50 12.73 -12.78 -4.02
CA LEU A 50 11.60 -12.66 -3.09
C LEU A 50 11.96 -11.84 -1.85
N ARG A 51 13.18 -11.31 -1.76
CA ARG A 51 13.60 -10.45 -0.66
C ARG A 51 12.66 -9.24 -0.53
N PRO A 52 12.23 -8.91 0.69
CA PRO A 52 11.48 -7.68 0.92
C PRO A 52 12.26 -6.46 0.44
N VAL A 53 11.53 -5.49 -0.11
CA VAL A 53 12.08 -4.21 -0.57
C VAL A 53 11.49 -3.06 0.23
N GLN A 54 12.26 -1.99 0.37
CA GLN A 54 11.88 -0.83 1.18
C GLN A 54 11.36 0.31 0.30
N HIS A 55 10.22 0.88 0.68
CA HIS A 55 9.63 2.06 0.05
C HIS A 55 9.22 3.09 1.10
N ARG A 56 9.16 4.36 0.71
CA ARG A 56 8.55 5.40 1.55
C ARG A 56 7.05 5.18 1.59
N LEU A 57 6.45 5.32 2.77
CA LEU A 57 4.99 5.25 2.91
C LEU A 57 4.32 6.47 2.27
N VAL A 58 4.95 7.65 2.33
CA VAL A 58 4.49 8.84 1.62
C VAL A 58 5.37 9.06 0.40
N ILE A 59 4.76 9.10 -0.78
CA ILE A 59 5.44 9.41 -2.04
C ILE A 59 4.89 10.69 -2.64
N THR A 60 5.71 11.39 -3.41
CA THR A 60 5.30 12.60 -4.13
C THR A 60 5.26 12.30 -5.62
N HIS A 61 4.09 12.47 -6.23
CA HIS A 61 3.90 12.19 -7.64
C HIS A 61 4.71 13.21 -8.49
N PRO A 62 5.57 12.76 -9.42
CA PRO A 62 6.59 13.61 -10.05
C PRO A 62 6.03 14.70 -10.98
N VAL A 63 4.81 14.54 -11.50
CA VAL A 63 4.18 15.53 -12.40
C VAL A 63 3.27 16.50 -11.63
N SER A 64 2.33 15.98 -10.84
CA SER A 64 1.36 16.80 -10.09
C SER A 64 1.89 17.38 -8.79
N GLY A 65 3.00 16.86 -8.24
CA GLY A 65 3.54 17.26 -6.94
C GLY A 65 2.67 16.86 -5.74
N ARG A 66 1.58 16.11 -5.95
CA ARG A 66 0.72 15.65 -4.85
C ARG A 66 1.37 14.51 -4.09
N LYS A 67 1.13 14.51 -2.78
CA LYS A 67 1.48 13.38 -1.91
C LYS A 67 0.42 12.28 -1.99
N SER A 68 0.85 11.04 -1.85
CA SER A 68 0.01 9.84 -1.76
C SER A 68 0.58 8.86 -0.73
N LEU A 69 -0.31 8.07 -0.15
CA LEU A 69 0.07 6.90 0.65
C LEU A 69 0.40 5.72 -0.27
N TYR A 70 1.63 5.21 -0.24
CA TYR A 70 2.06 4.07 -1.03
C TYR A 70 1.71 2.74 -0.34
N LEU A 71 0.40 2.54 -0.10
CA LEU A 71 -0.12 1.37 0.61
C LEU A 71 -0.30 0.17 -0.31
N SER A 72 -0.12 -1.02 0.25
CA SER A 72 -0.27 -2.29 -0.45
C SER A 72 -0.46 -3.44 0.53
N SER A 73 -1.13 -4.50 0.10
CA SER A 73 -1.20 -5.77 0.83
C SER A 73 0.17 -6.45 1.01
N HIS A 74 1.20 -6.00 0.29
CA HIS A 74 2.57 -6.50 0.42
C HIS A 74 3.30 -5.98 1.65
N ILE A 75 2.78 -4.97 2.37
CA ILE A 75 3.47 -4.36 3.51
C ILE A 75 3.42 -5.30 4.72
N GLY A 76 4.56 -5.90 5.04
CA GLY A 76 4.71 -6.81 6.18
C GLY A 76 5.22 -6.15 7.47
N GLY A 77 5.79 -4.94 7.36
CA GLY A 77 6.41 -4.21 8.46
C GLY A 77 6.79 -2.77 8.11
N ILE A 78 7.19 -2.02 9.14
CA ILE A 78 7.72 -0.66 9.07
C ILE A 78 9.12 -0.69 9.69
N VAL A 79 10.10 -0.11 9.00
CA VAL A 79 11.50 -0.11 9.45
C VAL A 79 11.60 0.57 10.81
N GLY A 80 12.21 -0.13 11.78
CA GLY A 80 12.41 0.37 13.14
C GLY A 80 11.23 0.20 14.09
N TRP A 81 10.11 -0.36 13.62
CA TRP A 81 8.94 -0.64 14.44
C TRP A 81 8.86 -2.12 14.81
N PRO A 82 8.32 -2.47 15.98
CA PRO A 82 7.97 -3.85 16.25
C PRO A 82 6.79 -4.31 15.36
N VAL A 83 6.84 -5.56 14.92
CA VAL A 83 5.97 -6.10 13.86
C VAL A 83 4.48 -6.00 14.19
N PRO A 84 4.01 -6.34 15.42
CA PRO A 84 2.59 -6.22 15.76
C PRO A 84 2.06 -4.78 15.60
N GLU A 85 2.82 -3.79 16.07
CA GLU A 85 2.50 -2.37 16.05
C GLU A 85 2.47 -1.87 14.60
N ALA A 86 3.48 -2.21 13.80
CA ALA A 86 3.52 -1.86 12.39
C ALA A 86 2.31 -2.42 11.63
N ARG A 87 1.96 -3.69 11.85
CA ARG A 87 0.80 -4.32 11.19
C ARG A 87 -0.52 -3.73 11.64
N ALA A 88 -0.66 -3.37 12.91
CA ALA A 88 -1.84 -2.70 13.41
C ALA A 88 -2.01 -1.34 12.72
N PHE A 89 -0.96 -0.53 12.69
CA PHE A 89 -0.97 0.78 12.04
C PHE A 89 -1.28 0.71 10.54
N ILE A 90 -0.65 -0.21 9.81
CA ILE A 90 -0.93 -0.39 8.38
C ILE A 90 -2.37 -0.85 8.13
N ARG A 91 -2.93 -1.71 8.99
CA ARG A 91 -4.33 -2.12 8.86
C ARG A 91 -5.27 -0.93 9.04
N ASP A 92 -5.03 -0.07 10.02
CA ASP A 92 -5.87 1.10 10.28
C ASP A 92 -5.79 2.09 9.10
N LEU A 93 -4.60 2.29 8.52
CA LEU A 93 -4.45 3.05 7.27
C LEU A 93 -5.16 2.40 6.08
N MET A 94 -5.08 1.08 5.93
CA MET A 94 -5.77 0.34 4.88
C MET A 94 -7.30 0.49 4.99
N GLU A 95 -7.85 0.45 6.21
CA GLU A 95 -9.26 0.72 6.47
C GLU A 95 -9.64 2.15 6.07
N HIS A 96 -8.83 3.15 6.43
CA HIS A 96 -9.03 4.55 6.02
C HIS A 96 -9.04 4.72 4.51
N VAL A 97 -8.00 4.26 3.81
CA VAL A 97 -7.86 4.52 2.36
C VAL A 97 -8.85 3.75 1.49
N THR A 98 -9.55 2.75 2.05
CA THR A 98 -10.59 1.97 1.35
C THR A 98 -12.01 2.41 1.70
N GLN A 99 -12.18 3.47 2.48
CA GLN A 99 -13.50 4.08 2.69
C GLN A 99 -14.13 4.52 1.37
N ARG A 100 -15.46 4.38 1.26
CA ARG A 100 -16.21 4.60 0.01
C ARG A 100 -15.99 5.97 -0.64
N GLN A 101 -15.66 6.99 0.14
CA GLN A 101 -15.37 8.34 -0.36
C GLN A 101 -14.08 8.43 -1.20
N PHE A 102 -13.17 7.46 -1.08
CA PHE A 102 -11.93 7.38 -1.87
C PHE A 102 -12.00 6.36 -3.00
N VAL A 103 -13.07 5.56 -3.07
CA VAL A 103 -13.16 4.38 -3.95
C VAL A 103 -14.04 4.63 -5.16
N TYR A 104 -13.45 4.43 -6.34
CA TYR A 104 -14.17 4.27 -7.60
C TYR A 104 -14.39 2.77 -7.90
N THR A 105 -15.65 2.39 -8.16
CA THR A 105 -16.02 1.04 -8.61
C THR A 105 -16.24 1.05 -10.11
N HIS A 106 -15.41 0.31 -10.84
CA HIS A 106 -15.54 0.13 -12.28
C HIS A 106 -16.41 -1.08 -12.62
N GLU A 107 -17.53 -0.82 -13.28
CA GLU A 107 -18.41 -1.81 -13.90
C GLU A 107 -17.92 -2.12 -15.32
N TRP A 108 -17.31 -3.29 -15.48
CA TRP A 108 -16.72 -3.73 -16.75
C TRP A 108 -17.77 -3.95 -17.84
N ARG A 109 -17.41 -3.55 -19.06
CA ARG A 109 -18.10 -3.92 -20.30
C ARG A 109 -17.15 -4.64 -21.24
N VAL A 110 -17.73 -5.42 -22.15
CA VAL A 110 -16.96 -6.14 -23.16
C VAL A 110 -16.15 -5.12 -23.97
N ASN A 111 -14.85 -5.39 -24.11
CA ASN A 111 -13.86 -4.55 -24.79
C ASN A 111 -13.43 -3.26 -24.07
N ASP A 112 -13.73 -3.10 -22.78
CA ASP A 112 -13.14 -2.00 -22.00
C ASP A 112 -11.62 -2.17 -21.85
N LEU A 113 -10.90 -1.05 -21.91
CA LEU A 113 -9.51 -0.92 -21.52
C LEU A 113 -9.41 0.13 -20.42
N VAL A 114 -8.98 -0.29 -19.25
CA VAL A 114 -8.74 0.59 -18.10
C VAL A 114 -7.24 0.65 -17.83
N MET A 115 -6.71 1.86 -17.74
CA MET A 115 -5.33 2.15 -17.36
C MET A 115 -5.34 2.98 -16.09
N TRP A 116 -4.46 2.64 -15.15
CA TRP A 116 -4.33 3.35 -13.88
C TRP A 116 -2.85 3.61 -13.56
N ASP A 117 -2.61 4.59 -12.71
CA ASP A 117 -1.29 4.85 -12.13
C ASP A 117 -1.17 4.14 -10.79
N ASN A 118 -0.06 3.43 -10.56
CA ASN A 118 0.20 2.75 -9.29
C ASN A 118 1.01 3.63 -8.31
N ARG A 119 1.33 4.87 -8.69
CA ARG A 119 2.07 5.87 -7.90
C ARG A 119 1.12 6.86 -7.22
#